data_AF-S8E9E4-F1
#
_entry.id   AF-S8E9E4-F1
#
_cell.length_a   1.000
_cell.length_b   1.000
_cell.length_c   1.000
_cell.angle_alpha   90.00
_cell.angle_beta   90.00
_cell.angle_gamma   90.00
#
_symmetry.space_group_name_H-M   'P 1'
#
loop_
_entity.id
_entity.type
_entity.pdbx_description
1 polymer ?
#
loop_
_entity_poly.entity_id
_entity_poly.type
_entity_poly.pdbx_seq_one_letter_code
_entity_poly.pdbx_strand_id
1 'polypeptide(L)'
;MQLPPSFNLPKSQLHCYGESIYCTASDLLTECGRGGTPMQRFLSVVAWSVSMIRPLEFGVAPYNPILGETHHVSRNSLNVVVEQVCHHPPVTALHATDEKEGVEIIWCQSPLPKFYGTHIETEMRGKINLKLRNAKETYQIDSPNLVIRFLPAPSVDWIGNVSIKCRESGLEARISYGSNSFFRLPSSYRSVRGKILASSRTVYEVKGHWDRIVTVTDAVGKRTVIYDAKTSISNLKTPVVTDKKESTVVWGEVSRGILEKNWSRAREAKAAIEEKQRREMGGMEWRPKYFTFTPSDDNPWECSPILPNVPPAPITIE
;
A
#
# COMPACT_ATOMS: atom_id res chain seq x y z
N MET A 1 -4.06 -11.56 -18.47
CA MET A 1 -4.89 -12.74 -18.14
C MET A 1 -6.03 -12.27 -17.26
N GLN A 2 -7.29 -12.47 -17.66
CA GLN A 2 -8.44 -12.11 -16.83
C GLN A 2 -8.61 -13.15 -15.71
N LEU A 3 -8.51 -12.72 -14.45
CA LEU A 3 -8.81 -13.57 -13.30
C LEU A 3 -10.34 -13.82 -13.22
N PRO A 4 -10.79 -15.08 -13.04
CA PRO A 4 -12.20 -15.37 -12.81
C PRO A 4 -12.71 -14.74 -11.49
N PRO A 5 -13.99 -14.33 -11.41
CA PRO A 5 -14.57 -13.73 -10.20
C PRO A 5 -14.45 -14.58 -8.93
N SER A 6 -14.34 -15.90 -9.06
CA SER A 6 -14.14 -16.81 -7.92
C SER A 6 -12.80 -16.61 -7.20
N PHE A 7 -11.84 -15.97 -7.86
CA PHE A 7 -10.54 -15.62 -7.30
C PHE A 7 -10.45 -14.11 -6.98
N ASN A 8 -11.57 -13.38 -6.98
CA ASN A 8 -11.56 -11.95 -6.68
C ASN A 8 -11.95 -11.64 -5.23
N LEU A 9 -11.17 -10.75 -4.61
CA LEU A 9 -11.57 -10.04 -3.39
C LEU A 9 -12.63 -9.02 -3.81
N PRO A 10 -13.75 -8.83 -3.07
CA PRO A 10 -14.75 -7.81 -3.38
C PRO A 10 -14.25 -6.39 -3.04
N LYS A 11 -13.05 -6.04 -3.51
CA LYS A 11 -12.34 -4.77 -3.34
C LYS A 11 -11.47 -4.52 -4.56
N SER A 12 -11.42 -3.27 -5.00
CA SER A 12 -10.45 -2.80 -6.01
C SER A 12 -9.06 -2.65 -5.40
N GLN A 13 -8.00 -2.69 -6.23
CA GLN A 13 -6.64 -2.39 -5.77
C GLN A 13 -6.55 -0.99 -5.13
N LEU A 14 -7.29 -0.01 -5.65
CA LEU A 14 -7.30 1.36 -5.08
C LEU A 14 -7.75 1.34 -3.62
N HIS A 15 -8.79 0.55 -3.33
CA HIS A 15 -9.31 0.37 -1.98
C HIS A 15 -8.27 -0.30 -1.07
N CYS A 16 -7.59 -1.35 -1.54
CA CYS A 16 -6.53 -2.01 -0.76
C CYS A 16 -5.38 -1.05 -0.42
N TYR A 17 -4.97 -0.18 -1.35
CA TYR A 17 -3.95 0.83 -1.08
C TYR A 17 -4.44 1.89 -0.10
N GLY A 18 -5.68 2.39 -0.25
CA GLY A 18 -6.28 3.32 0.70
C GLY A 18 -6.35 2.74 2.13
N GLU A 19 -6.83 1.51 2.29
CA GLU A 19 -6.93 0.84 3.60
C GLU A 19 -5.57 0.65 4.28
N SER A 20 -4.46 0.60 3.54
CA SER A 20 -3.13 0.58 4.14
C SER A 20 -2.78 1.87 4.89
N ILE A 21 -3.45 2.98 4.55
CA ILE A 21 -3.23 4.33 5.10
C ILE A 21 -4.24 4.67 6.20
N TYR A 22 -5.54 4.61 5.90
CA TYR A 22 -6.58 5.09 6.84
C TYR A 22 -7.15 3.99 7.74
N CYS A 23 -6.99 2.71 7.40
CA CYS A 23 -7.54 1.62 8.19
C CYS A 23 -6.47 1.08 9.14
N THR A 24 -6.33 1.72 10.29
CA THR A 24 -5.43 1.27 11.39
C THR A 24 -6.14 1.39 12.74
N ALA A 25 -5.91 0.43 13.65
CA ALA A 25 -6.41 0.53 15.03
C ALA A 25 -5.53 1.43 15.91
N SER A 26 -4.23 1.50 15.62
CA SER A 26 -3.29 2.45 16.21
C SER A 26 -2.98 3.57 15.21
N ASP A 27 -2.90 4.81 15.67
CA ASP A 27 -2.60 5.97 14.83
C ASP A 27 -1.10 6.14 14.60
N LEU A 28 -0.46 5.10 14.03
CA LEU A 28 0.98 5.06 13.79
C LEU A 28 1.44 6.18 12.85
N LEU A 29 0.57 6.64 11.95
CA LEU A 29 0.88 7.72 11.03
C LEU A 29 1.09 9.02 11.79
N THR A 30 0.19 9.36 12.70
CA THR A 30 0.33 10.55 13.54
C THR A 30 1.53 10.43 14.50
N GLU A 31 1.80 9.24 15.04
CA GLU A 31 2.99 9.00 15.88
C GLU A 31 4.33 9.24 15.15
N CYS A 32 4.34 9.22 13.81
CA CYS A 32 5.52 9.62 13.04
C CYS A 32 5.89 11.08 13.31
N GLY A 33 4.90 11.98 13.46
CA GLY A 33 5.10 13.41 13.70
C GLY A 33 5.43 13.78 15.15
N ARG A 34 5.07 12.93 16.12
CA ARG A 34 5.10 13.27 17.57
C ARG A 34 6.43 13.04 18.27
N GLY A 35 7.36 12.31 17.65
CA GLY A 35 8.68 12.06 18.24
C GLY A 35 9.47 13.35 18.48
N GLY A 36 10.01 13.53 19.69
CA GLY A 36 10.77 14.74 20.07
C GLY A 36 12.13 14.86 19.39
N THR A 37 12.69 13.75 18.91
CA THR A 37 13.99 13.70 18.20
C THR A 37 13.84 13.09 16.80
N PRO A 38 14.74 13.41 15.85
CA PRO A 38 14.74 12.78 14.53
C PRO A 38 14.77 11.25 14.59
N MET A 39 15.53 10.67 15.52
CA MET A 39 15.60 9.22 15.69
C MET A 39 14.26 8.61 16.16
N GLN A 40 13.58 9.25 17.11
CA GLN A 40 12.27 8.77 17.58
C GLN A 40 11.24 8.79 16.45
N ARG A 41 11.18 9.89 15.68
CA ARG A 41 10.31 9.97 14.51
C ARG A 41 10.66 8.93 13.45
N PHE A 42 11.95 8.73 13.20
CA PHE A 42 12.43 7.72 12.26
C PHE A 42 12.03 6.29 12.68
N LEU A 43 12.10 5.95 13.98
CA LEU A 43 11.61 4.68 14.50
C LEU A 43 10.10 4.51 14.29
N SER A 44 9.31 5.57 14.51
CA SER A 44 7.87 5.57 14.21
C SER A 44 7.59 5.40 12.72
N VAL A 45 8.36 6.05 11.83
CA VAL A 45 8.22 5.86 10.38
C VAL A 45 8.55 4.43 9.95
N VAL A 46 9.57 3.81 10.55
CA VAL A 46 9.87 2.38 10.32
C VAL A 46 8.69 1.50 10.77
N ALA A 47 8.12 1.77 11.95
CA ALA A 47 6.96 1.03 12.45
C ALA A 47 5.73 1.20 11.54
N TRP A 48 5.45 2.42 11.12
CA TRP A 48 4.36 2.75 10.21
C TRP A 48 4.54 2.06 8.84
N SER A 49 5.75 2.09 8.27
CA SER A 49 6.05 1.38 7.02
C SER A 49 5.79 -0.13 7.12
N VAL A 50 6.18 -0.78 8.23
CA VAL A 50 5.85 -2.19 8.48
C VAL A 50 4.34 -2.40 8.58
N SER A 51 3.63 -1.48 9.23
CA SER A 51 2.18 -1.56 9.41
C SER A 51 1.38 -1.47 8.11
N MET A 52 1.96 -0.92 7.03
CA MET A 52 1.30 -0.88 5.72
C MET A 52 1.17 -2.28 5.10
N ILE A 53 1.95 -3.25 5.57
CA ILE A 53 1.92 -4.62 5.07
C ILE A 53 0.68 -5.34 5.63
N ARG A 54 -0.21 -5.75 4.72
CA ARG A 54 -1.45 -6.45 5.07
C ARG A 54 -1.34 -7.95 4.77
N PRO A 55 -1.97 -8.80 5.60
CA PRO A 55 -2.12 -10.22 5.27
C PRO A 55 -3.02 -10.36 4.03
N LEU A 56 -2.60 -11.23 3.12
CA LEU A 56 -3.35 -11.55 1.91
C LEU A 56 -3.71 -13.03 1.93
N GLU A 57 -4.92 -13.34 1.50
CA GLU A 57 -5.39 -14.72 1.35
C GLU A 57 -4.92 -15.28 0.01
N PHE A 58 -4.40 -16.52 0.03
CA PHE A 58 -4.02 -17.19 -1.20
C PHE A 58 -5.24 -17.45 -2.09
N GLY A 59 -5.09 -17.21 -3.39
CA GLY A 59 -6.15 -17.45 -4.36
C GLY A 59 -7.18 -16.33 -4.44
N VAL A 60 -6.95 -15.18 -3.79
CA VAL A 60 -7.84 -14.03 -3.86
C VAL A 60 -7.05 -12.80 -4.29
N ALA A 61 -7.50 -12.11 -5.34
CA ALA A 61 -6.90 -10.89 -5.87
C ALA A 61 -7.92 -9.76 -5.95
N PRO A 62 -7.56 -8.51 -5.60
CA PRO A 62 -8.44 -7.37 -5.81
C PRO A 62 -8.76 -7.16 -7.29
N TYR A 63 -9.83 -6.42 -7.57
CA TYR A 63 -10.14 -6.00 -8.93
C TYR A 63 -9.03 -5.11 -9.49
N ASN A 64 -8.67 -5.32 -10.76
CA ASN A 64 -7.77 -4.44 -11.47
C ASN A 64 -8.54 -3.13 -11.79
N PRO A 65 -8.12 -1.97 -11.28
CA PRO A 65 -8.87 -0.74 -11.43
C PRO A 65 -9.02 -0.34 -12.90
N ILE A 66 -10.18 0.22 -13.23
CA ILE A 66 -10.38 0.85 -14.54
C ILE A 66 -9.69 2.22 -14.57
N LEU A 67 -9.33 2.71 -15.75
CA LEU A 67 -8.70 4.03 -15.90
C LEU A 67 -9.59 5.15 -15.34
N GLY A 68 -9.05 5.98 -14.47
CA GLY A 68 -9.78 7.07 -13.79
C GLY A 68 -10.75 6.62 -12.71
N GLU A 69 -10.72 5.34 -12.31
CA GLU A 69 -11.36 4.90 -11.07
C GLU A 69 -10.75 5.63 -9.87
N THR A 70 -11.59 6.01 -8.90
CA THR A 70 -11.17 6.72 -7.69
C THR A 70 -11.60 6.00 -6.42
N HIS A 71 -10.80 6.17 -5.37
CA HIS A 71 -11.15 5.83 -4.00
C HIS A 71 -10.82 7.02 -3.11
N HIS A 72 -11.84 7.74 -2.61
CA HIS A 72 -11.68 8.99 -1.86
C HIS A 72 -12.35 8.87 -0.48
N VAL A 73 -11.54 8.90 0.58
CA VAL A 73 -11.97 8.65 1.97
C VAL A 73 -11.43 9.70 2.94
N SER A 74 -12.26 10.09 3.90
CA SER A 74 -11.93 10.90 5.06
C SER A 74 -12.07 10.06 6.33
N ARG A 75 -11.07 10.10 7.20
CA ARG A 75 -11.12 9.52 8.55
C ARG A 75 -10.58 10.56 9.52
N ASN A 76 -11.43 11.06 10.42
CA ASN A 76 -11.09 12.20 11.28
C ASN A 76 -10.56 13.38 10.44
N SER A 77 -9.34 13.85 10.69
CA SER A 77 -8.66 14.92 9.95
C SER A 77 -7.88 14.43 8.71
N LEU A 78 -7.74 13.11 8.53
CA LEU A 78 -6.99 12.52 7.43
C LEU A 78 -7.90 12.35 6.21
N ASN A 79 -7.52 12.99 5.10
CA ASN A 79 -8.18 12.84 3.80
C ASN A 79 -7.25 12.07 2.85
N VAL A 80 -7.77 11.07 2.15
CA VAL A 80 -7.03 10.17 1.25
C VAL A 80 -7.75 10.08 -0.08
N VAL A 81 -7.05 10.34 -1.18
CA VAL A 81 -7.54 10.07 -2.53
C VAL A 81 -6.58 9.15 -3.27
N VAL A 82 -7.13 8.13 -3.91
CA VAL A 82 -6.42 7.16 -4.73
C VAL A 82 -7.05 7.17 -6.11
N GLU A 83 -6.24 7.22 -7.17
CA GLU A 83 -6.71 7.25 -8.55
C GLU A 83 -5.89 6.30 -9.43
N GLN A 84 -6.56 5.57 -10.32
CA GLN A 84 -5.88 4.82 -11.37
C GLN A 84 -5.48 5.77 -12.49
N VAL A 85 -4.19 6.14 -12.55
CA VAL A 85 -3.66 7.16 -13.47
C VAL A 85 -3.15 6.62 -14.80
N CYS A 86 -2.96 5.31 -14.91
CA CYS A 86 -2.64 4.65 -16.16
C CYS A 86 -3.15 3.21 -16.12
N HIS A 87 -3.62 2.66 -17.23
CA HIS A 87 -4.07 1.27 -17.30
C HIS A 87 -3.00 0.34 -17.91
N HIS A 88 -2.18 0.84 -18.84
CA HIS A 88 -1.15 0.08 -19.53
C HIS A 88 0.14 0.92 -19.66
N PRO A 89 1.15 0.69 -18.80
CA PRO A 89 1.13 -0.20 -17.63
C PRO A 89 0.21 0.33 -16.52
N PRO A 90 -0.30 -0.53 -15.60
CA PRO A 90 -1.16 -0.06 -14.52
C PRO A 90 -0.35 0.83 -13.56
N VAL A 91 -0.76 2.09 -13.39
CA VAL A 91 -0.17 3.02 -12.42
C VAL A 91 -1.28 3.57 -11.54
N THR A 92 -1.07 3.49 -10.24
CA THR A 92 -1.94 4.05 -9.22
C THR A 92 -1.24 5.19 -8.50
N ALA A 93 -1.92 6.32 -8.35
CA ALA A 93 -1.46 7.46 -7.56
C ALA A 93 -2.32 7.60 -6.30
N LEU A 94 -1.69 7.95 -5.19
CA LEU A 94 -2.31 8.20 -3.90
C LEU A 94 -1.77 9.49 -3.31
N HIS A 95 -2.67 10.33 -2.82
CA HIS A 95 -2.38 11.52 -2.03
C HIS A 95 -3.16 11.42 -0.73
N ALA A 96 -2.50 11.62 0.40
CA ALA A 96 -3.15 11.74 1.69
C ALA A 96 -2.64 12.96 2.43
N THR A 97 -3.53 13.69 3.10
CA THR A 97 -3.16 14.84 3.93
C THR A 97 -3.95 14.84 5.23
N ASP A 98 -3.23 15.04 6.34
CA ASP A 98 -3.79 15.45 7.61
C ASP A 98 -3.19 16.81 7.98
N GLU A 99 -3.97 17.87 7.77
CA GLU A 99 -3.50 19.25 8.01
C GLU A 99 -3.29 19.53 9.49
N LYS A 100 -4.08 18.89 10.36
CA LYS A 100 -4.02 19.09 11.81
C LYS A 100 -2.74 18.50 12.38
N GLU A 101 -2.38 17.30 11.97
CA GLU A 101 -1.16 16.62 12.42
C GLU A 101 0.07 16.97 11.56
N GLY A 102 -0.12 17.73 10.47
CA GLY A 102 0.96 18.19 9.59
C GLY A 102 1.57 17.06 8.77
N VAL A 103 0.76 16.09 8.33
CA VAL A 103 1.18 14.89 7.59
C VAL A 103 0.74 14.98 6.13
N GLU A 104 1.62 14.60 5.22
CA GLU A 104 1.28 14.41 3.79
C GLU A 104 1.96 13.16 3.25
N ILE A 105 1.24 12.37 2.47
CA ILE A 105 1.75 11.18 1.78
C ILE A 105 1.48 11.34 0.29
N ILE A 106 2.52 11.18 -0.52
CA ILE A 106 2.40 11.01 -1.97
C ILE A 106 2.98 9.65 -2.33
N TRP A 107 2.17 8.82 -2.98
CA TRP A 107 2.57 7.47 -3.37
C TRP A 107 2.13 7.19 -4.81
N CYS A 108 3.09 6.85 -5.66
CA CYS A 108 2.86 6.48 -7.06
C CYS A 108 3.47 5.09 -7.25
N GLN A 109 2.66 4.13 -7.69
CA GLN A 109 3.11 2.74 -7.82
C GLN A 109 2.53 1.99 -9.02
N SER A 110 3.27 1.00 -9.48
CA SER A 110 2.91 0.08 -10.55
C SER A 110 3.29 -1.36 -10.16
N PRO A 111 2.30 -2.26 -10.03
CA PRO A 111 2.58 -3.68 -9.82
C PRO A 111 2.99 -4.34 -11.15
N LEU A 112 4.19 -4.93 -11.19
CA LEU A 112 4.68 -5.67 -12.36
C LEU A 112 4.81 -7.17 -12.04
N PRO A 113 3.78 -7.98 -12.34
CA PRO A 113 3.82 -9.42 -12.12
C PRO A 113 4.72 -10.13 -13.15
N LYS A 114 5.57 -11.04 -12.66
CA LYS A 114 6.41 -11.95 -13.45
C LYS A 114 6.10 -13.39 -13.05
N PHE A 115 5.83 -14.25 -14.03
CA PHE A 115 5.53 -15.67 -13.80
C PHE A 115 6.79 -16.52 -13.97
N TYR A 116 7.11 -17.32 -12.97
CA TYR A 116 8.28 -18.20 -12.93
C TYR A 116 7.92 -19.69 -12.94
N GLY A 117 6.72 -20.05 -13.41
CA GLY A 117 6.22 -21.42 -13.40
C GLY A 117 5.62 -21.84 -12.05
N THR A 118 6.44 -21.86 -10.99
CA THR A 118 6.03 -22.32 -9.65
C THR A 118 5.44 -21.23 -8.76
N HIS A 119 5.65 -19.97 -9.15
CA HIS A 119 5.21 -18.79 -8.42
C HIS A 119 5.07 -17.58 -9.35
N ILE A 120 4.33 -16.57 -8.88
CA ILE A 120 4.31 -15.22 -9.43
C ILE A 120 5.04 -14.32 -8.44
N GLU A 121 5.97 -13.52 -8.92
CA GLU A 121 6.53 -12.40 -8.16
C GLU A 121 6.07 -11.09 -8.80
N THR A 122 5.46 -10.24 -8.00
CA THR A 122 5.03 -8.91 -8.40
C THR A 122 5.97 -7.89 -7.80
N GLU A 123 6.75 -7.26 -8.67
CA GLU A 123 7.60 -6.13 -8.32
C GLU A 123 6.72 -4.91 -8.07
N MET A 124 6.76 -4.36 -6.86
CA MET A 124 6.00 -3.17 -6.48
C MET A 124 6.82 -1.93 -6.80
N ARG A 125 6.85 -1.52 -8.07
CA ARG A 125 7.60 -0.34 -8.48
C ARG A 125 6.91 0.92 -8.02
N GLY A 126 7.67 1.85 -7.48
CA GLY A 126 7.13 3.11 -6.98
C GLY A 126 7.82 3.55 -5.72
N LYS A 127 7.46 4.74 -5.25
CA LYS A 127 7.98 5.29 -4.01
C LYS A 127 6.87 5.95 -3.22
N ILE A 128 6.94 5.77 -1.90
CA ILE A 128 6.12 6.48 -0.94
C ILE A 128 6.96 7.64 -0.42
N ASN A 129 6.42 8.86 -0.51
CA ASN A 129 7.01 10.05 0.10
C ASN A 129 6.10 10.50 1.24
N LEU A 130 6.55 10.30 2.47
CA LEU A 130 5.90 10.80 3.68
C LEU A 130 6.58 12.11 4.09
N LYS A 131 5.80 13.18 4.20
CA LYS A 131 6.26 14.48 4.68
C LYS A 131 5.67 14.75 6.06
N LEU A 132 6.53 15.08 7.01
CA LEU A 132 6.16 15.58 8.32
C LEU A 132 6.41 17.10 8.33
N ARG A 133 5.38 17.88 8.00
CA ARG A 133 5.47 19.33 7.78
C ARG A 133 6.00 20.07 9.00
N ASN A 134 5.54 19.68 10.20
CA ASN A 134 5.97 20.28 11.47
C ASN A 134 7.46 20.04 11.77
N ALA A 135 7.97 18.86 11.42
CA ALA A 135 9.37 18.50 11.60
C ALA A 135 10.26 18.96 10.42
N LYS A 136 9.66 19.38 9.30
CA LYS A 136 10.33 19.68 8.03
C LYS A 136 11.17 18.51 7.52
N GLU A 137 10.64 17.29 7.67
CA GLU A 137 11.31 16.05 7.26
C GLU A 137 10.54 15.37 6.14
N THR A 138 11.28 14.83 5.16
CA THR A 138 10.73 14.03 4.07
C THR A 138 11.35 12.63 4.10
N TYR A 139 10.50 11.62 4.14
CA TYR A 139 10.87 10.22 4.16
C TYR A 139 10.52 9.58 2.82
N GLN A 140 11.52 9.01 2.17
CA GLN A 140 11.34 8.20 0.98
C GLN A 140 11.39 6.72 1.35
N ILE A 141 10.34 5.98 1.00
CA ILE A 141 10.13 4.59 1.41
C ILE A 141 9.84 3.75 0.17
N ASP A 142 10.61 2.67 0.01
CA ASP A 142 10.38 1.65 -1.01
C ASP A 142 9.30 0.64 -0.57
N SER A 143 8.79 -0.16 -1.50
CA SER A 143 7.81 -1.22 -1.21
C SER A 143 8.44 -2.61 -1.35
N PRO A 144 8.06 -3.60 -0.52
CA PRO A 144 8.45 -4.98 -0.75
C PRO A 144 7.70 -5.59 -1.95
N ASN A 145 8.25 -6.66 -2.52
CA ASN A 145 7.62 -7.42 -3.59
C ASN A 145 6.59 -8.39 -3.01
N LEU A 146 5.51 -8.62 -3.76
CA LEU A 146 4.52 -9.63 -3.43
C LEU A 146 4.88 -10.94 -4.14
N VAL A 147 4.93 -12.06 -3.41
CA VAL A 147 5.12 -13.38 -4.01
C VAL A 147 3.92 -14.29 -3.74
N ILE A 148 3.38 -14.89 -4.79
CA ILE A 148 2.31 -15.88 -4.75
C ILE A 148 2.91 -17.21 -5.23
N ARG A 149 3.06 -18.19 -4.33
CA ARG A 149 3.62 -19.51 -4.64
C ARG A 149 2.52 -20.53 -4.81
N PHE A 150 2.60 -21.34 -5.86
CA PHE A 150 1.67 -22.45 -6.12
C PHE A 150 2.21 -23.78 -5.59
N LEU A 151 3.54 -23.97 -5.68
CA LEU A 151 4.23 -25.20 -5.30
C LEU A 151 5.38 -24.90 -4.31
N PRO A 152 5.73 -25.84 -3.40
CA PRO A 152 5.05 -27.13 -3.15
C PRO A 152 3.73 -26.97 -2.37
N ALA A 153 3.56 -25.84 -1.67
CA ALA A 153 2.34 -25.49 -0.97
C ALA A 153 1.93 -24.04 -1.31
N PRO A 154 0.63 -23.80 -1.56
CA PRO A 154 0.08 -22.47 -1.75
C PRO A 154 0.48 -21.49 -0.63
N SER A 155 1.04 -20.33 -0.99
CA SER A 155 1.31 -19.27 -0.03
C SER A 155 1.39 -17.89 -0.68
N VAL A 156 1.11 -16.87 0.11
CA VAL A 156 1.30 -15.46 -0.25
C VAL A 156 2.21 -14.83 0.80
N ASP A 157 3.24 -14.13 0.36
CA ASP A 157 4.21 -13.49 1.26
C ASP A 157 4.73 -12.19 0.66
N TRP A 158 5.28 -11.34 1.52
CA TRP A 158 6.02 -10.14 1.13
C TRP A 158 7.51 -10.41 1.25
N ILE A 159 8.27 -10.11 0.20
CA ILE A 159 9.70 -10.40 0.11
C ILE A 159 10.49 -9.20 -0.42
N GLY A 160 11.81 -9.27 -0.29
CA GLY A 160 12.71 -8.29 -0.86
C GLY A 160 13.19 -7.24 0.13
N ASN A 161 13.95 -6.28 -0.37
CA ASN A 161 14.60 -5.27 0.43
C ASN A 161 13.90 -3.92 0.26
N VAL A 162 13.62 -3.26 1.39
CA VAL A 162 13.00 -1.95 1.47
C VAL A 162 13.98 -0.99 2.11
N SER A 163 14.19 0.16 1.45
CA SER A 163 14.89 1.28 2.04
C SER A 163 13.91 2.33 2.56
N ILE A 164 14.23 2.91 3.70
CA ILE A 164 13.56 4.07 4.27
C ILE A 164 14.63 5.12 4.50
N LYS A 165 14.50 6.31 3.91
CA LYS A 165 15.52 7.35 3.98
C LYS A 165 14.89 8.69 4.34
N CYS A 166 15.49 9.38 5.30
CA CYS A 166 15.18 10.77 5.60
C CYS A 166 16.39 11.62 5.22
N ARG A 167 16.24 12.49 4.21
CA ARG A 167 17.38 13.26 3.69
C ARG A 167 17.86 14.28 4.71
N GLU A 168 16.94 14.92 5.42
CA GLU A 168 17.20 16.03 6.33
C GLU A 168 17.94 15.57 7.60
N SER A 169 17.64 14.38 8.10
CA SER A 169 18.33 13.79 9.26
C SER A 169 19.51 12.88 8.89
N GLY A 170 19.62 12.47 7.62
CA GLY A 170 20.62 11.50 7.15
C GLY A 170 20.39 10.07 7.68
N LEU A 171 19.23 9.78 8.26
CA LEU A 171 18.87 8.46 8.77
C LEU A 171 18.40 7.55 7.64
N GLU A 172 18.80 6.28 7.71
CA GLU A 172 18.45 5.25 6.73
C GLU A 172 18.07 3.95 7.45
N ALA A 173 16.98 3.29 7.04
CA ALA A 173 16.71 1.90 7.37
C ALA A 173 16.88 1.05 6.12
N ARG A 174 17.47 -0.14 6.31
CA ARG A 174 17.50 -1.20 5.30
C ARG A 174 16.84 -2.42 5.90
N ILE A 175 15.65 -2.74 5.40
CA ILE A 175 14.78 -3.79 5.91
C ILE A 175 14.64 -4.86 4.84
N SER A 176 14.72 -6.12 5.23
CA SER A 176 14.53 -7.29 4.39
C SER A 176 13.32 -8.06 4.89
N TYR A 177 12.38 -8.29 3.97
CA TYR A 177 11.17 -9.06 4.21
C TYR A 177 11.36 -10.51 3.72
N GLY A 178 10.93 -11.45 4.55
CA GLY A 178 11.00 -12.88 4.26
C GLY A 178 12.42 -13.45 4.18
N SER A 179 12.54 -14.65 3.62
CA SER A 179 13.83 -15.22 3.19
C SER A 179 13.73 -15.66 1.73
N ASN A 180 14.79 -15.39 0.96
CA ASN A 180 14.94 -15.87 -0.42
C ASN A 180 15.36 -17.36 -0.48
N SER A 181 15.33 -18.10 0.63
CA SER A 181 15.75 -19.50 0.65
C SER A 181 14.62 -20.42 0.19
N PHE A 182 14.93 -21.32 -0.75
CA PHE A 182 14.06 -22.42 -1.18
C PHE A 182 13.66 -23.33 -0.01
N PHE A 183 14.53 -23.48 0.99
CA PHE A 183 14.25 -24.20 2.24
C PHE A 183 13.87 -23.19 3.32
N ARG A 184 12.58 -22.87 3.38
CA ARG A 184 12.03 -21.92 4.34
C ARG A 184 11.93 -22.58 5.71
N LEU A 185 12.87 -22.26 6.61
CA LEU A 185 12.69 -22.55 8.03
C LEU A 185 11.41 -21.84 8.53
N PRO A 186 10.58 -22.46 9.39
CA PRO A 186 9.37 -21.83 9.93
C PRO A 186 9.61 -20.45 10.56
N SER A 187 10.81 -20.25 11.13
CA SER A 187 11.26 -18.98 11.71
C SER A 187 11.47 -17.84 10.70
N SER A 188 11.51 -18.13 9.40
CA SER A 188 11.75 -17.13 8.35
C SER A 188 10.47 -16.64 7.65
N TYR A 189 9.35 -17.32 7.86
CA TYR A 189 8.06 -16.92 7.29
C TYR A 189 7.62 -15.58 7.88
N ARG A 190 7.24 -14.64 7.00
CA ARG A 190 6.84 -13.26 7.36
C ARG A 190 7.85 -12.49 8.21
N SER A 191 9.11 -12.93 8.18
CA SER A 191 10.17 -12.30 8.99
C SER A 191 10.52 -10.92 8.45
N VAL A 192 10.92 -10.04 9.37
CA VAL A 192 11.45 -8.72 9.12
C VAL A 192 12.81 -8.65 9.79
N ARG A 193 13.86 -8.38 9.01
CA ARG A 193 15.22 -8.18 9.53
C ARG A 193 15.84 -6.96 8.88
N GLY A 194 16.59 -6.18 9.63
CA GLY A 194 17.19 -4.98 9.08
C GLY A 194 18.09 -4.25 10.03
N LYS A 195 18.52 -3.08 9.60
CA LYS A 195 19.36 -2.16 10.38
C LYS A 195 18.91 -0.73 10.14
N ILE A 196 19.01 0.10 11.17
CA ILE A 196 18.89 1.54 11.08
C ILE A 196 20.29 2.13 11.21
N LEU A 197 20.61 3.05 10.30
CA LEU A 197 21.90 3.69 10.16
C LEU A 197 21.78 5.19 10.42
N ALA A 198 22.75 5.72 11.17
CA ALA A 198 22.99 7.15 11.31
C ALA A 198 24.42 7.42 10.85
N SER A 199 24.63 8.31 9.87
CA SER A 199 25.95 8.56 9.27
C SER A 199 26.66 7.27 8.84
N SER A 200 25.93 6.37 8.19
CA SER A 200 26.39 5.05 7.73
C SER A 200 26.82 4.06 8.82
N ARG A 201 26.67 4.41 10.11
CA ARG A 201 26.90 3.49 11.24
C ARG A 201 25.59 2.88 11.69
N THR A 202 25.58 1.57 11.92
CA THR A 202 24.40 0.89 12.48
C THR A 202 24.18 1.34 13.91
N VAL A 203 22.99 1.85 14.20
CA VAL A 203 22.56 2.30 15.54
C VAL A 203 21.47 1.40 16.12
N TYR A 204 20.69 0.74 15.27
CA TYR A 204 19.73 -0.27 15.69
C TYR A 204 19.75 -1.49 14.75
N GLU A 205 19.54 -2.67 15.33
CA GLU A 205 19.13 -3.87 14.61
C GLU A 205 17.61 -4.03 14.66
N VAL A 206 16.98 -4.27 13.52
CA VAL A 206 15.53 -4.52 13.40
C VAL A 206 15.30 -6.03 13.27
N LYS A 207 14.45 -6.62 14.10
CA LYS A 207 14.07 -8.05 14.04
C LYS A 207 12.63 -8.26 14.43
N GLY A 208 11.93 -9.16 13.74
CA GLY A 208 10.59 -9.60 14.12
C GLY A 208 9.82 -10.22 12.96
N HIS A 209 8.49 -10.10 13.02
CA HIS A 209 7.57 -10.52 11.96
C HIS A 209 6.52 -9.44 11.74
N TRP A 210 6.23 -9.11 10.48
CA TRP A 210 5.31 -8.01 10.12
C TRP A 210 3.85 -8.32 10.49
N ASP A 211 3.51 -9.59 10.70
CA ASP A 211 2.18 -10.03 11.16
C ASP A 211 2.11 -10.25 12.68
N ARG A 212 3.18 -9.93 13.42
CA ARG A 212 3.26 -10.08 14.88
C ARG A 212 3.95 -8.86 15.49
N ILE A 213 5.13 -9.06 16.07
CA ILE A 213 5.90 -8.02 16.77
C ILE A 213 7.17 -7.75 15.97
N VAL A 214 7.49 -6.47 15.81
CA VAL A 214 8.80 -6.01 15.34
C VAL A 214 9.48 -5.20 16.44
N THR A 215 10.75 -5.52 16.67
CA THR A 215 11.58 -4.91 17.71
C THR A 215 12.85 -4.33 17.12
N VAL A 216 13.35 -3.29 17.79
CA VAL A 216 14.70 -2.75 17.57
C VAL A 216 15.58 -3.04 18.78
N THR A 217 16.87 -3.30 18.53
CA THR A 217 17.89 -3.46 19.57
C THR A 217 18.99 -2.44 19.34
N ASP A 218 19.32 -1.63 20.36
CA ASP A 218 20.40 -0.64 20.28
C ASP A 218 21.79 -1.26 20.51
N ALA A 219 22.83 -0.43 20.44
CA ALA A 219 24.22 -0.86 20.61
C ALA A 219 24.55 -1.43 22.00
N VAL A 220 23.76 -1.10 23.04
CA VAL A 220 23.94 -1.64 24.39
C VAL A 220 23.08 -2.88 24.67
N GLY A 221 22.34 -3.36 23.65
CA GLY A 221 21.51 -4.55 23.74
C GLY A 221 20.09 -4.29 24.27
N LYS A 222 19.69 -3.03 24.49
CA LYS A 222 18.33 -2.71 24.93
C LYS A 222 17.37 -2.96 23.78
N ARG A 223 16.41 -3.85 24.01
CA ARG A 223 15.35 -4.21 23.06
C ARG A 223 14.09 -3.40 23.29
N THR A 224 13.52 -2.83 22.24
CA THR A 224 12.29 -2.04 22.26
C THR A 224 11.33 -2.53 21.19
N VAL A 225 10.04 -2.66 21.52
CA VAL A 225 8.98 -2.97 20.54
C VAL A 225 8.62 -1.69 19.80
N ILE A 226 8.68 -1.73 18.46
CA ILE A 226 8.29 -0.60 17.62
C ILE A 226 6.96 -0.83 16.92
N TYR A 227 6.54 -2.08 16.74
CA TYR A 227 5.30 -2.42 16.08
C TYR A 227 4.69 -3.71 16.65
N ASP A 228 3.38 -3.71 16.81
CA ASP A 228 2.54 -4.84 17.20
C ASP A 228 1.31 -4.92 16.27
N ALA A 229 1.22 -6.00 15.48
CA ALA A 229 0.15 -6.24 14.54
C ALA A 229 -1.22 -6.37 15.21
N LYS A 230 -1.27 -6.88 16.46
CA LYS A 230 -2.53 -7.10 17.19
C LYS A 230 -3.25 -5.77 17.45
N THR A 231 -2.50 -4.73 17.79
CA THR A 231 -3.03 -3.39 18.08
C THR A 231 -3.19 -2.53 16.83
N SER A 232 -2.49 -2.87 15.74
CA SER A 232 -2.46 -2.04 14.53
C SER A 232 -3.48 -2.44 13.47
N ILE A 233 -3.85 -3.72 13.39
CA ILE A 233 -4.66 -4.28 12.29
C ILE A 233 -6.09 -4.67 12.73
N SER A 234 -6.39 -4.78 14.02
CA SER A 234 -7.72 -5.23 14.47
C SER A 234 -8.81 -4.16 14.28
N ASN A 235 -10.06 -4.57 14.01
CA ASN A 235 -11.27 -3.72 13.97
C ASN A 235 -11.43 -2.72 12.79
N LEU A 236 -10.89 -3.03 11.62
CA LEU A 236 -11.11 -2.21 10.43
C LEU A 236 -12.57 -2.32 9.96
N LYS A 237 -13.29 -1.19 9.94
CA LYS A 237 -14.61 -1.10 9.32
C LYS A 237 -14.46 -0.50 7.92
N THR A 238 -14.89 -1.24 6.92
CA THR A 238 -15.00 -0.72 5.55
C THR A 238 -16.24 0.19 5.45
N PRO A 239 -16.11 1.46 5.04
CA PRO A 239 -17.25 2.36 4.90
C PRO A 239 -18.12 2.00 3.68
N VAL A 240 -19.38 2.44 3.73
CA VAL A 240 -20.36 2.31 2.63
C VAL A 240 -20.35 3.60 1.81
N VAL A 241 -20.39 3.47 0.48
CA VAL A 241 -20.20 4.59 -0.46
C VAL A 241 -21.41 4.75 -1.36
N THR A 242 -21.77 6.00 -1.67
CA THR A 242 -22.94 6.35 -2.51
C THR A 242 -22.59 7.01 -3.85
N ASP A 243 -21.33 7.37 -4.13
CA ASP A 243 -20.89 8.01 -5.38
C ASP A 243 -20.67 6.99 -6.52
N LYS A 244 -21.22 7.27 -7.71
CA LYS A 244 -21.16 6.41 -8.91
C LYS A 244 -19.77 6.15 -9.48
N LYS A 245 -18.77 6.99 -9.20
CA LYS A 245 -17.40 6.84 -9.73
C LYS A 245 -16.42 6.21 -8.75
N GLU A 246 -16.83 6.02 -7.51
CA GLU A 246 -16.00 5.38 -6.50
C GLU A 246 -15.84 3.88 -6.76
N SER A 247 -14.64 3.35 -6.46
CA SER A 247 -14.27 1.94 -6.65
C SER A 247 -15.34 0.97 -6.16
N THR A 248 -15.94 1.23 -5.01
CA THR A 248 -16.98 0.40 -4.39
C THR A 248 -18.28 0.36 -5.20
N VAL A 249 -18.62 1.43 -5.91
CA VAL A 249 -19.82 1.48 -6.77
C VAL A 249 -19.52 0.94 -8.16
N VAL A 250 -18.34 1.24 -8.72
CA VAL A 250 -17.87 0.68 -10.01
C VAL A 250 -17.94 -0.85 -9.97
N TRP A 251 -17.42 -1.44 -8.90
CA TRP A 251 -17.37 -2.89 -8.74
C TRP A 251 -18.55 -3.47 -7.95
N GLY A 252 -19.55 -2.66 -7.59
CA GLY A 252 -20.62 -3.04 -6.65
C GLY A 252 -21.40 -4.27 -7.08
N GLU A 253 -21.78 -4.37 -8.36
CA GLU A 253 -22.50 -5.53 -8.90
C GLU A 253 -21.64 -6.79 -8.95
N VAL A 254 -20.34 -6.65 -9.22
CA VAL A 254 -19.39 -7.76 -9.20
C VAL A 254 -19.23 -8.27 -7.76
N SER A 255 -18.98 -7.36 -6.81
CA SER A 255 -18.87 -7.65 -5.39
C SER A 255 -20.12 -8.36 -4.87
N ARG A 256 -21.30 -7.88 -5.24
CA ARG A 256 -22.56 -8.48 -4.82
C ARG A 256 -22.76 -9.88 -5.36
N GLY A 257 -22.44 -10.11 -6.64
CA GLY A 257 -22.42 -11.45 -7.22
C GLY A 257 -21.46 -12.41 -6.50
N ILE A 258 -20.26 -11.95 -6.13
CA ILE A 258 -19.29 -12.75 -5.36
C ILE A 258 -19.82 -13.08 -3.97
N LEU A 259 -20.35 -12.09 -3.24
CA LEU A 259 -20.88 -12.26 -1.88
C LEU A 259 -22.10 -13.19 -1.85
N GLU A 260 -22.97 -13.10 -2.86
CA GLU A 260 -24.12 -13.99 -3.06
C GLU A 260 -23.73 -15.38 -3.64
N LYS A 261 -22.44 -15.60 -3.94
CA LYS A 261 -21.91 -16.79 -4.67
C LYS A 261 -22.58 -17.02 -6.04
N ASN A 262 -23.13 -15.97 -6.65
CA ASN A 262 -23.69 -15.97 -7.99
C ASN A 262 -22.59 -15.62 -9.02
N TRP A 263 -21.85 -16.65 -9.43
CA TRP A 263 -20.69 -16.50 -10.31
C TRP A 263 -21.02 -16.03 -11.73
N SER A 264 -22.21 -16.37 -12.26
CA SER A 264 -22.65 -15.91 -13.59
C SER A 264 -22.83 -14.40 -13.58
N ARG A 265 -23.59 -13.91 -12.60
CA ARG A 265 -23.82 -12.47 -12.40
C ARG A 265 -22.51 -11.71 -12.23
N ALA A 266 -21.61 -12.21 -11.37
CA ALA A 266 -20.33 -11.55 -11.15
C ALA A 266 -19.49 -11.47 -12.43
N ARG A 267 -19.51 -12.54 -13.26
CA ARG A 267 -18.78 -12.59 -14.53
C ARG A 267 -19.37 -11.64 -15.56
N GLU A 268 -20.68 -11.62 -15.71
CA GLU A 268 -21.40 -10.73 -16.65
C GLU A 268 -21.17 -9.26 -16.28
N ALA A 269 -21.30 -8.91 -15.01
CA ALA A 269 -21.05 -7.57 -14.52
C ALA A 269 -19.59 -7.13 -14.74
N LYS A 270 -18.62 -8.02 -14.43
CA LYS A 270 -17.19 -7.75 -14.66
C LYS A 270 -16.89 -7.53 -16.14
N ALA A 271 -17.44 -8.38 -17.02
CA ALA A 271 -17.25 -8.26 -18.46
C ALA A 271 -17.85 -6.95 -19.00
N ALA A 272 -19.02 -6.54 -18.51
CA ALA A 272 -19.66 -5.29 -18.93
C ALA A 272 -18.82 -4.05 -18.57
N ILE A 273 -18.21 -4.02 -17.37
CA ILE A 273 -17.31 -2.94 -16.94
C ILE A 273 -16.08 -2.86 -17.84
N GLU A 274 -15.41 -4.00 -18.08
CA GLU A 274 -14.18 -4.04 -18.87
C GLU A 274 -14.42 -3.75 -20.36
N GLU A 275 -15.56 -4.18 -20.92
CA GLU A 275 -15.95 -3.84 -22.30
C GLU A 275 -16.28 -2.35 -22.43
N LYS A 276 -16.99 -1.78 -21.44
CA LYS A 276 -17.26 -0.34 -21.41
C LYS A 276 -15.95 0.46 -21.40
N GLN A 277 -15.00 0.09 -20.55
CA GLN A 277 -13.68 0.73 -20.50
C GLN A 277 -12.95 0.62 -21.85
N ARG A 278 -12.94 -0.57 -22.49
CA ARG A 278 -12.31 -0.76 -23.81
C ARG A 278 -12.89 0.16 -24.87
N ARG A 279 -14.21 0.36 -24.87
CA ARG A 279 -14.88 1.29 -25.80
C ARG A 279 -14.53 2.75 -25.52
N GLU A 280 -14.46 3.15 -24.27
CA GLU A 280 -14.20 4.56 -23.87
C GLU A 280 -12.72 4.95 -24.06
N MET A 281 -11.79 4.00 -23.89
CA MET A 281 -10.36 4.23 -24.15
C MET A 281 -10.01 4.43 -25.64
N GLY A 282 -10.89 4.03 -26.56
CA GLY A 282 -10.64 4.06 -28.00
C GLY A 282 -10.79 5.43 -28.69
N GLY A 283 -11.12 6.51 -27.97
CA GLY A 283 -11.47 7.78 -28.62
C GLY A 283 -11.23 9.09 -27.86
N MET A 284 -10.63 9.07 -26.66
CA MET A 284 -10.38 10.30 -25.89
C MET A 284 -9.00 10.33 -25.25
N GLU A 285 -8.38 11.52 -25.27
CA GLU A 285 -7.23 11.84 -24.43
C GLU A 285 -7.69 11.88 -22.97
N TRP A 286 -7.38 10.84 -22.21
CA TRP A 286 -7.73 10.75 -20.80
C TRP A 286 -6.68 11.49 -19.94
N ARG A 287 -7.13 12.25 -18.94
CA ARG A 287 -6.26 12.93 -17.98
C ARG A 287 -6.74 12.63 -16.55
N PRO A 288 -5.81 12.38 -15.59
CA PRO A 288 -6.21 12.16 -14.21
C PRO A 288 -6.90 13.38 -13.62
N LYS A 289 -7.85 13.13 -12.73
CA LYS A 289 -8.64 14.16 -12.05
C LYS A 289 -7.88 14.81 -10.90
N TYR A 290 -7.07 14.04 -10.17
CA TYR A 290 -6.40 14.50 -8.95
C TYR A 290 -4.89 14.63 -9.08
N PHE A 291 -4.30 14.09 -10.15
CA PHE A 291 -2.85 14.03 -10.34
C PHE A 291 -2.43 14.55 -11.71
N THR A 292 -1.27 15.19 -11.78
CA THR A 292 -0.50 15.26 -13.01
C THR A 292 0.31 13.98 -13.14
N PHE A 293 0.23 13.34 -14.30
CA PHE A 293 0.95 12.09 -14.59
C PHE A 293 1.82 12.28 -15.83
N THR A 294 3.12 12.05 -15.67
CA THR A 294 4.07 12.05 -16.78
C THR A 294 4.56 10.62 -17.02
N PRO A 295 4.23 9.99 -18.16
CA PRO A 295 4.81 8.72 -18.54
C PRO A 295 6.33 8.85 -18.65
N SER A 296 7.06 7.85 -18.17
CA SER A 296 8.51 7.76 -18.33
C SER A 296 8.88 6.33 -18.72
N ASP A 297 9.76 6.19 -19.70
CA ASP A 297 10.30 4.90 -20.12
C ASP A 297 11.27 4.31 -19.08
N ASP A 298 11.91 5.17 -18.27
CA ASP A 298 13.05 4.79 -17.43
C ASP A 298 12.74 4.51 -15.95
N ASN A 299 11.49 4.69 -15.50
CA ASN A 299 11.06 4.46 -14.10
C ASN A 299 11.84 5.31 -13.05
N PRO A 300 11.18 6.02 -12.12
CA PRO A 300 9.78 5.94 -11.74
C PRO A 300 8.89 6.91 -12.53
N TRP A 301 7.65 6.50 -12.80
CA TRP A 301 6.59 7.43 -13.19
C TRP A 301 6.45 8.53 -12.14
N GLU A 302 6.31 9.77 -12.58
CA GLU A 302 6.09 10.89 -11.67
C GLU A 302 4.59 11.21 -11.62
N CYS A 303 3.98 10.90 -10.48
CA CYS A 303 2.65 11.35 -10.12
C CYS A 303 2.79 12.52 -9.13
N SER A 304 2.26 13.69 -9.47
CA SER A 304 2.18 14.83 -8.52
C SER A 304 0.73 15.22 -8.28
N PRO A 305 0.32 15.47 -7.03
CA PRO A 305 -1.02 15.99 -6.77
C PRO A 305 -1.25 17.34 -7.45
N ILE A 306 -2.45 17.55 -8.00
CA ILE A 306 -2.86 18.84 -8.58
C ILE A 306 -3.13 19.87 -7.47
N LEU A 307 -3.70 19.41 -6.34
CA LEU A 307 -3.99 20.24 -5.19
C LEU A 307 -2.97 20.00 -4.07
N PRO A 308 -2.64 21.03 -3.27
CA PRO A 308 -1.68 20.89 -2.16
C PRO A 308 -2.21 20.03 -1.01
N ASN A 309 -3.53 20.01 -0.82
CA ASN A 309 -4.21 19.20 0.19
C ASN A 309 -5.35 18.40 -0.46
N VAL A 310 -5.63 17.22 0.09
CA VAL A 310 -6.76 16.40 -0.33
C VAL A 310 -8.03 16.99 0.29
N PRO A 311 -9.05 17.34 -0.51
CA PRO A 311 -10.30 17.85 0.03
C PRO A 311 -11.05 16.77 0.83
N PRO A 312 -11.98 17.16 1.71
CA PRO A 312 -12.88 16.23 2.36
C PRO A 312 -13.56 15.30 1.35
N ALA A 313 -13.65 14.04 1.72
CA ALA A 313 -14.12 12.96 0.88
C ALA A 313 -15.64 12.78 0.95
N PRO A 314 -16.25 12.20 -0.10
CA PRO A 314 -17.63 11.74 -0.01
C PRO A 314 -17.80 10.58 0.98
N ILE A 315 -16.74 9.82 1.26
CA ILE A 315 -16.74 8.69 2.18
C ILE A 315 -16.14 9.13 3.51
N THR A 316 -16.90 9.07 4.60
CA THR A 316 -16.39 9.35 5.96
C THR A 316 -16.38 8.07 6.80
N ILE A 317 -15.26 7.81 7.46
CA ILE A 317 -15.11 6.76 8.46
C ILE A 317 -15.08 7.42 9.84
N GLU A 318 -15.99 6.98 10.71
CA GLU A 318 -15.99 7.30 12.16
C GLU A 318 -14.89 6.53 12.92
#